data_AF-A0A928JN32-F1
#
_entry.id   AF-A0A928JN32-F1
#
_cell.length_a   1.000
_cell.length_b   1.000
_cell.length_c   1.000
_cell.angle_alpha   90.00
_cell.angle_beta   90.00
_cell.angle_gamma   90.00
#
_symmetry.space_group_name_H-M   'P 1'
#
loop_
_entity.id
_entity.type
_entity.pdbx_description
1 polymer ?
#
loop_
_entity_poly.entity_id
_entity_poly.type
_entity_poly.pdbx_seq_one_letter_code
_entity_poly.pdbx_strand_id
1 'polypeptide(L)'
;LDEENIPKKVAGVPPDYFSKDGQLWGNPLYDWDTMRKDGFGWWIRRIEGAVKMYDVLRLDHFRAFASYWSCPYDAETAKDGEWHNGPGMSLLRVLRDWFYGTEFIAEDLGILTPDVDQLLEDSGFPGMNILEFAFTKNADSKYLPHRCKKNSIVYTGTHDNDTVVGWLHDDEVPEEDKQVAREYLGISEEEGEHLAFIRGGMGSPANLFIAQMQDWQGLDTSCRMNVPGVALGNWTWRMEPGSANEELAVLMREYTRIFGRLAN
;
A
#
# COMPACT_ATOMS: atom_id res chain seq x y z
N LEU A 1 -16.62 16.38 -15.86
CA LEU A 1 -16.30 17.80 -16.09
C LEU A 1 -17.58 18.54 -16.48
N ASP A 2 -17.63 19.86 -16.41
CA ASP A 2 -18.67 20.68 -17.04
C ASP A 2 -18.34 20.97 -18.52
N GLU A 3 -19.12 21.86 -19.14
CA GLU A 3 -18.97 22.23 -20.56
C GLU A 3 -17.66 23.01 -20.84
N GLU A 4 -17.04 23.57 -19.81
CA GLU A 4 -15.77 24.31 -19.88
C GLU A 4 -14.56 23.42 -19.52
N ASN A 5 -14.77 22.12 -19.34
CA ASN A 5 -13.78 21.13 -18.87
C ASN A 5 -13.30 21.35 -17.42
N ILE A 6 -14.09 22.02 -16.58
CA ILE A 6 -13.79 22.19 -15.16
C ILE A 6 -14.35 20.95 -14.39
N PRO A 7 -13.61 20.40 -13.42
CA PRO A 7 -14.15 19.33 -12.58
C PRO A 7 -15.38 19.79 -11.80
N LYS A 8 -16.44 18.97 -11.77
CA LYS A 8 -17.61 19.21 -10.91
C LYS A 8 -17.42 18.62 -9.51
N LYS A 9 -16.62 17.56 -9.45
CA LYS A 9 -16.27 16.77 -8.27
C LYS A 9 -14.82 16.31 -8.41
N VAL A 10 -14.16 16.13 -7.29
CA VAL A 10 -12.75 15.72 -7.22
C VAL A 10 -12.56 14.55 -6.25
N ALA A 11 -11.46 13.83 -6.45
CA ALA A 11 -11.06 12.72 -5.62
C ALA A 11 -10.53 13.19 -4.26
N GLY A 12 -10.71 12.32 -3.28
CA GLY A 12 -10.11 12.42 -1.96
C GLY A 12 -10.42 11.16 -1.16
N VAL A 13 -10.20 11.24 0.15
CA VAL A 13 -10.65 10.25 1.13
C VAL A 13 -11.26 10.98 2.34
N PRO A 14 -12.27 10.40 3.01
CA PRO A 14 -12.87 11.01 4.18
C PRO A 14 -11.86 11.12 5.33
N PRO A 15 -12.19 11.89 6.37
CA PRO A 15 -11.44 11.87 7.62
C PRO A 15 -11.24 10.44 8.15
N ASP A 16 -10.02 10.17 8.60
CA ASP A 16 -9.63 8.90 9.21
C ASP A 16 -8.68 9.15 10.39
N TYR A 17 -8.10 8.08 10.93
CA TYR A 17 -7.20 8.18 12.08
C TYR A 17 -5.86 8.86 11.75
N PHE A 18 -5.50 8.99 10.46
CA PHE A 18 -4.32 9.72 10.01
C PHE A 18 -4.61 11.20 9.73
N SER A 19 -5.82 11.53 9.26
CA SER A 19 -6.21 12.92 8.93
C SER A 19 -7.60 13.29 9.43
N LYS A 20 -7.65 14.29 10.32
CA LYS A 20 -8.89 14.87 10.85
C LYS A 20 -9.77 15.52 9.79
N ASP A 21 -9.15 15.94 8.67
CA ASP A 21 -9.84 16.65 7.60
C ASP A 21 -9.99 15.80 6.33
N GLY A 22 -9.59 14.53 6.40
CA GLY A 22 -9.43 13.66 5.24
C GLY A 22 -8.29 14.14 4.35
N GLN A 23 -8.25 13.67 3.12
CA GLN A 23 -7.27 14.14 2.14
C GLN A 23 -7.98 14.53 0.86
N LEU A 24 -7.82 15.78 0.44
CA LEU A 24 -8.36 16.29 -0.81
C LEU A 24 -7.26 16.21 -1.88
N TRP A 25 -7.37 15.23 -2.79
CA TRP A 25 -6.34 14.99 -3.80
C TRP A 25 -6.50 15.87 -5.04
N GLY A 26 -7.74 16.30 -5.33
CA GLY A 26 -8.02 17.24 -6.41
C GLY A 26 -8.05 16.62 -7.81
N ASN A 27 -7.81 15.31 -7.96
CA ASN A 27 -7.93 14.64 -9.26
C ASN A 27 -9.39 14.67 -9.74
N PRO A 28 -9.65 14.83 -11.05
CA PRO A 28 -11.00 14.64 -11.58
C PRO A 28 -11.43 13.17 -11.42
N LEU A 29 -12.72 12.96 -11.14
CA LEU A 29 -13.29 11.62 -11.00
C LEU A 29 -13.65 11.02 -12.38
N TYR A 30 -13.58 9.70 -12.47
CA TYR A 30 -14.01 8.97 -13.64
C TYR A 30 -15.54 9.01 -13.80
N ASP A 31 -16.00 9.15 -15.03
CA ASP A 31 -17.38 8.84 -15.40
C ASP A 31 -17.48 7.34 -15.73
N TRP A 32 -17.69 6.54 -14.67
CA TRP A 32 -17.74 5.08 -14.78
C TRP A 32 -18.88 4.58 -15.67
N ASP A 33 -19.99 5.30 -15.75
CA ASP A 33 -21.11 4.93 -16.62
C ASP A 33 -20.74 5.11 -18.09
N THR A 34 -20.06 6.21 -18.43
CA THR A 34 -19.54 6.43 -19.79
C THR A 34 -18.46 5.42 -20.15
N MET A 35 -17.52 5.13 -19.24
CA MET A 35 -16.51 4.10 -19.46
C MET A 35 -17.13 2.71 -19.63
N ARG A 36 -18.21 2.40 -18.91
CA ARG A 36 -18.90 1.11 -19.08
C ARG A 36 -19.51 0.95 -20.48
N LYS A 37 -20.02 2.04 -21.08
CA LYS A 37 -20.63 2.02 -22.42
C LYS A 37 -19.65 1.68 -23.53
N ASP A 38 -18.38 2.05 -23.38
CA ASP A 38 -17.33 1.75 -24.37
C ASP A 38 -16.50 0.49 -24.03
N GLY A 39 -16.94 -0.27 -23.02
CA GLY A 39 -16.25 -1.50 -22.58
C GLY A 39 -14.96 -1.23 -21.79
N PHE A 40 -14.84 -0.07 -21.15
CA PHE A 40 -13.67 0.38 -20.40
C PHE A 40 -12.42 0.60 -21.28
N GLY A 41 -12.62 1.10 -22.51
CA GLY A 41 -11.55 1.20 -23.51
C GLY A 41 -10.35 2.02 -23.06
N TRP A 42 -10.56 3.06 -22.25
CA TRP A 42 -9.46 3.84 -21.66
C TRP A 42 -8.62 3.02 -20.68
N TRP A 43 -9.25 2.24 -19.80
CA TRP A 43 -8.55 1.41 -18.82
C TRP A 43 -7.77 0.28 -19.50
N ILE A 44 -8.32 -0.33 -20.55
CA ILE A 44 -7.61 -1.32 -21.36
C ILE A 44 -6.31 -0.70 -21.89
N ARG A 45 -6.36 0.46 -22.54
CA ARG A 45 -5.15 1.14 -23.06
C ARG A 45 -4.15 1.52 -21.97
N ARG A 46 -4.63 1.94 -20.79
CA ARG A 46 -3.76 2.25 -19.63
C ARG A 46 -2.97 1.01 -19.21
N ILE A 47 -3.65 -0.12 -19.04
CA ILE A 47 -3.01 -1.37 -18.62
C ILE A 47 -2.10 -1.92 -19.73
N GLU A 48 -2.52 -1.86 -21.00
CA GLU A 48 -1.69 -2.25 -22.15
C GLU A 48 -0.36 -1.48 -22.20
N GLY A 49 -0.35 -0.20 -21.82
CA GLY A 49 0.88 0.57 -21.67
C GLY A 49 1.75 0.09 -20.51
N ALA A 50 1.13 -0.18 -19.35
CA ALA A 50 1.84 -0.58 -18.14
C ALA A 50 2.50 -1.96 -18.25
N VAL A 51 1.82 -2.95 -18.83
CA VAL A 51 2.34 -4.32 -18.99
C VAL A 51 3.53 -4.43 -19.95
N LYS A 52 3.82 -3.37 -20.72
CA LYS A 52 5.05 -3.29 -21.53
C LYS A 52 6.30 -3.01 -20.71
N MET A 53 6.12 -2.55 -19.46
CA MET A 53 7.21 -2.14 -18.58
C MET A 53 7.31 -3.00 -17.32
N TYR A 54 6.21 -3.62 -16.89
CA TYR A 54 6.12 -4.31 -15.61
C TYR A 54 5.43 -5.66 -15.75
N ASP A 55 5.95 -6.68 -15.06
CA ASP A 55 5.34 -8.01 -15.00
C ASP A 55 4.12 -8.06 -14.08
N VAL A 56 4.13 -7.23 -13.03
CA VAL A 56 3.10 -7.18 -11.99
C VAL A 56 2.63 -5.74 -11.81
N LEU A 57 1.31 -5.53 -11.73
CA LEU A 57 0.71 -4.22 -11.60
C LEU A 57 -0.01 -4.06 -10.25
N ARG A 58 0.52 -3.18 -9.39
CA ARG A 58 -0.22 -2.73 -8.20
C ARG A 58 -1.29 -1.71 -8.61
N LEU A 59 -2.54 -2.01 -8.30
CA LEU A 59 -3.67 -1.11 -8.46
C LEU A 59 -3.82 -0.26 -7.20
N ASP A 60 -3.29 0.96 -7.30
CA ASP A 60 -3.38 1.98 -6.25
C ASP A 60 -4.83 2.37 -5.96
N HIS A 61 -5.13 2.57 -4.68
CA HIS A 61 -6.46 2.87 -4.16
C HIS A 61 -7.53 1.90 -4.67
N PHE A 62 -7.24 0.58 -4.62
CA PHE A 62 -8.10 -0.47 -5.20
C PHE A 62 -9.54 -0.38 -4.70
N ARG A 63 -9.71 0.04 -3.44
CA ARG A 63 -11.03 0.22 -2.83
C ARG A 63 -11.95 1.14 -3.64
N ALA A 64 -11.40 2.08 -4.41
CA ALA A 64 -12.10 2.98 -5.34
C ALA A 64 -12.98 2.22 -6.35
N PHE A 65 -12.62 0.97 -6.65
CA PHE A 65 -13.39 0.14 -7.55
C PHE A 65 -14.68 -0.37 -6.91
N ALA A 66 -14.74 -0.54 -5.59
CA ALA A 66 -15.99 -0.90 -4.89
C ALA A 66 -16.88 0.34 -4.72
N SER A 67 -16.34 1.36 -4.09
CA SER A 67 -16.94 2.68 -3.93
C SER A 67 -15.84 3.74 -3.97
N TYR A 68 -16.09 5.04 -4.12
CA TYR A 68 -15.05 6.08 -4.07
C TYR A 68 -15.60 7.35 -3.44
N TRP A 69 -14.72 8.14 -2.81
CA TRP A 69 -15.08 9.38 -2.15
C TRP A 69 -15.05 10.55 -3.15
N SER A 70 -16.13 11.32 -3.17
CA SER A 70 -16.38 12.37 -4.15
C SER A 70 -16.60 13.70 -3.44
N CYS A 71 -15.62 14.59 -3.53
CA CYS A 71 -15.68 15.92 -2.93
C CYS A 71 -16.20 16.94 -3.95
N PRO A 72 -16.95 17.98 -3.53
CA PRO A 72 -17.18 19.19 -4.35
C PRO A 72 -15.86 19.76 -4.87
N TYR A 73 -15.84 20.26 -6.11
CA TYR A 73 -14.62 20.81 -6.71
C TYR A 73 -14.06 22.03 -5.95
N ASP A 74 -14.95 22.84 -5.39
CA ASP A 74 -14.65 24.04 -4.61
C ASP A 74 -14.45 23.76 -3.11
N ALA A 75 -14.41 22.48 -2.69
CA ALA A 75 -14.19 22.13 -1.30
C ALA A 75 -12.78 22.50 -0.83
N GLU A 76 -12.67 23.06 0.38
CA GLU A 76 -11.37 23.33 1.02
C GLU A 76 -10.77 22.09 1.68
N THR A 77 -11.61 21.12 2.06
CA THR A 77 -11.21 19.85 2.72
C THR A 77 -12.02 18.68 2.15
N ALA A 78 -11.66 17.45 2.53
CA ALA A 78 -12.39 16.26 2.08
C ALA A 78 -13.54 15.83 3.02
N LYS A 79 -13.88 16.65 4.04
CA LYS A 79 -14.92 16.31 5.03
C LYS A 79 -16.30 16.11 4.43
N ASP A 80 -16.69 16.99 3.52
CA ASP A 80 -18.05 17.08 2.98
C ASP A 80 -18.19 16.33 1.64
N GLY A 81 -17.45 15.24 1.48
CA GLY A 81 -17.59 14.35 0.34
C GLY A 81 -18.68 13.30 0.53
N GLU A 82 -18.90 12.50 -0.51
CA GLU A 82 -19.90 11.44 -0.52
C GLU A 82 -19.32 10.16 -1.13
N TRP A 83 -19.76 9.00 -0.63
CA TRP A 83 -19.43 7.69 -1.22
C TRP A 83 -20.31 7.43 -2.45
N HIS A 84 -19.66 7.11 -3.57
CA HIS A 84 -20.32 6.63 -4.79
C HIS A 84 -19.85 5.23 -5.15
N ASN A 85 -20.67 4.44 -5.84
CA ASN A 85 -20.27 3.12 -6.29
C ASN A 85 -19.24 3.21 -7.41
N GLY A 86 -18.16 2.44 -7.28
CA GLY A 86 -17.18 2.24 -8.34
C GLY A 86 -17.66 1.23 -9.39
N PRO A 87 -16.81 0.90 -10.38
CA PRO A 87 -17.14 -0.03 -11.44
C PRO A 87 -17.25 -1.48 -10.95
N GLY A 88 -16.60 -1.82 -9.85
CA GLY A 88 -16.55 -3.15 -9.25
C GLY A 88 -16.02 -4.20 -10.22
N MET A 89 -16.54 -5.43 -10.09
CA MET A 89 -16.11 -6.57 -10.88
C MET A 89 -16.29 -6.41 -12.40
N SER A 90 -17.10 -5.46 -12.88
CA SER A 90 -17.20 -5.27 -14.33
C SER A 90 -15.91 -4.77 -14.96
N LEU A 91 -15.17 -3.89 -14.27
CA LEU A 91 -13.86 -3.46 -14.76
C LEU A 91 -12.85 -4.59 -14.54
N LEU A 92 -12.82 -5.18 -13.34
CA LEU A 92 -11.81 -6.20 -13.01
C LEU A 92 -11.90 -7.44 -13.90
N ARG A 93 -13.11 -7.86 -14.31
CA ARG A 93 -13.31 -8.91 -15.31
C ARG A 93 -12.73 -8.52 -16.66
N VAL A 94 -12.98 -7.29 -17.14
CA VAL A 94 -12.39 -6.82 -18.40
C VAL A 94 -10.86 -6.84 -18.33
N LEU A 95 -10.26 -6.37 -17.24
CA LEU A 95 -8.81 -6.38 -17.08
C LEU A 95 -8.25 -7.80 -17.09
N ARG A 96 -8.85 -8.72 -16.32
CA ARG A 96 -8.42 -10.12 -16.28
C ARG A 96 -8.57 -10.82 -17.63
N ASP A 97 -9.66 -10.57 -18.34
CA ASP A 97 -9.97 -11.26 -19.58
C ASP A 97 -9.11 -10.74 -20.75
N TRP A 98 -8.81 -9.43 -20.80
CA TRP A 98 -7.92 -8.84 -21.80
C TRP A 98 -6.44 -9.10 -21.53
N PHE A 99 -6.03 -9.10 -20.27
CA PHE A 99 -4.64 -9.24 -19.84
C PHE A 99 -4.43 -10.59 -19.15
N TYR A 100 -4.88 -11.66 -19.81
CA TYR A 100 -4.72 -13.03 -19.33
C TYR A 100 -3.23 -13.35 -19.16
N GLY A 101 -2.79 -13.48 -17.90
CA GLY A 101 -1.39 -13.73 -17.53
C GLY A 101 -0.69 -12.56 -16.85
N THR A 102 -1.29 -11.37 -16.82
CA THR A 102 -0.78 -10.26 -15.99
C THR A 102 -1.20 -10.47 -14.54
N GLU A 103 -0.24 -10.36 -13.63
CA GLU A 103 -0.51 -10.38 -12.20
C GLU A 103 -0.87 -8.97 -11.71
N PHE A 104 -1.89 -8.90 -10.87
CA PHE A 104 -2.34 -7.65 -10.24
C PHE A 104 -2.19 -7.76 -8.73
N ILE A 105 -1.86 -6.66 -8.07
CA ILE A 105 -1.88 -6.53 -6.60
C ILE A 105 -2.90 -5.45 -6.26
N ALA A 106 -3.81 -5.73 -5.35
CA ALA A 106 -4.76 -4.75 -4.85
C ALA A 106 -4.15 -3.99 -3.67
N GLU A 107 -4.02 -2.66 -3.78
CA GLU A 107 -3.75 -1.82 -2.62
C GLU A 107 -5.07 -1.61 -1.86
N ASP A 108 -5.30 -2.45 -0.85
CA ASP A 108 -6.50 -2.51 0.00
C ASP A 108 -6.22 -2.00 1.42
N LEU A 109 -5.53 -0.85 1.54
CA LEU A 109 -5.30 -0.21 2.83
C LEU A 109 -6.41 0.82 3.15
N GLY A 110 -6.40 1.33 4.38
CA GLY A 110 -7.37 2.31 4.88
C GLY A 110 -8.66 1.69 5.44
N ILE A 111 -9.77 2.40 5.30
CA ILE A 111 -11.09 1.96 5.80
C ILE A 111 -11.62 0.84 4.91
N LEU A 112 -11.60 -0.37 5.45
CA LEU A 112 -12.12 -1.56 4.79
C LEU A 112 -13.56 -1.81 5.17
N THR A 113 -14.41 -1.70 4.17
CA THR A 113 -15.83 -1.98 4.23
C THR A 113 -16.11 -3.35 3.61
N PRO A 114 -17.21 -4.05 3.99
CA PRO A 114 -17.49 -5.40 3.49
C PRO A 114 -17.56 -5.53 1.96
N ASP A 115 -17.93 -4.47 1.25
CA ASP A 115 -17.92 -4.41 -0.22
C ASP A 115 -16.50 -4.41 -0.82
N VAL A 116 -15.52 -3.82 -0.14
CA VAL A 116 -14.11 -3.85 -0.55
C VAL A 116 -13.53 -5.25 -0.35
N ASP A 117 -13.81 -5.86 0.80
CA ASP A 117 -13.37 -7.24 1.09
C ASP A 117 -13.98 -8.23 0.08
N GLN A 118 -15.27 -8.09 -0.23
CA GLN A 118 -15.93 -8.92 -1.24
C GLN A 118 -15.36 -8.68 -2.63
N LEU A 119 -15.06 -7.43 -3.00
CA LEU A 119 -14.46 -7.13 -4.29
C LEU A 119 -13.06 -7.75 -4.42
N LEU A 120 -12.26 -7.69 -3.36
CA LEU A 120 -10.94 -8.31 -3.31
C LEU A 120 -11.05 -9.82 -3.49
N GLU A 121 -11.94 -10.48 -2.73
CA GLU A 121 -12.20 -11.91 -2.85
C GLU A 121 -12.65 -12.31 -4.26
N ASP A 122 -13.65 -11.61 -4.81
CA ASP A 122 -14.20 -11.87 -6.15
C ASP A 122 -13.17 -11.64 -7.27
N SER A 123 -12.24 -10.70 -7.07
CA SER A 123 -11.18 -10.40 -8.04
C SER A 123 -10.13 -11.50 -8.11
N GLY A 124 -9.91 -12.21 -7.00
CA GLY A 124 -8.80 -13.16 -6.82
C GLY A 124 -7.43 -12.50 -6.69
N PHE A 125 -7.32 -11.18 -6.68
CA PHE A 125 -6.05 -10.47 -6.57
C PHE A 125 -5.49 -10.58 -5.13
N PRO A 126 -4.17 -10.69 -4.95
CA PRO A 126 -3.55 -10.54 -3.63
C PRO A 126 -3.74 -9.11 -3.10
N GLY A 127 -4.18 -9.01 -1.84
CA GLY A 127 -4.16 -7.77 -1.06
C GLY A 127 -2.79 -7.50 -0.44
N MET A 128 -2.69 -6.41 0.31
CA MET A 128 -1.48 -5.94 0.98
C MET A 128 -1.60 -6.03 2.51
N ASN A 129 -0.48 -6.34 3.17
CA ASN A 129 -0.34 -6.27 4.61
C ASN A 129 0.88 -5.43 4.97
N ILE A 130 0.73 -4.46 5.87
CA ILE A 130 1.80 -3.56 6.30
C ILE A 130 2.15 -3.87 7.75
N LEU A 131 3.40 -4.27 8.01
CA LEU A 131 3.83 -4.69 9.35
C LEU A 131 3.80 -3.54 10.35
N GLU A 132 4.10 -2.31 9.94
CA GLU A 132 3.94 -1.14 10.82
C GLU A 132 2.50 -0.93 11.33
N PHE A 133 1.49 -1.54 10.67
CA PHE A 133 0.09 -1.52 11.13
C PHE A 133 -0.29 -2.78 11.91
N ALA A 134 0.64 -3.71 12.11
CA ALA A 134 0.38 -5.02 12.72
C ALA A 134 0.34 -5.00 14.25
N PHE A 135 1.08 -4.10 14.87
CA PHE A 135 1.34 -4.15 16.29
C PHE A 135 0.44 -3.15 17.00
N THR A 136 -0.77 -3.59 17.36
CA THR A 136 -1.68 -2.84 18.21
C THR A 136 -1.60 -3.37 19.64
N LYS A 137 -1.87 -2.51 20.63
CA LYS A 137 -1.95 -2.88 22.06
C LYS A 137 -2.73 -4.16 22.35
N ASN A 138 -3.78 -4.45 21.58
CA ASN A 138 -4.64 -5.62 21.77
C ASN A 138 -4.14 -6.87 21.02
N ALA A 139 -3.07 -6.77 20.24
CA ALA A 139 -2.53 -7.83 19.39
C ALA A 139 -3.61 -8.49 18.49
N ASP A 140 -4.52 -7.69 17.97
CA ASP A 140 -5.70 -8.11 17.22
C ASP A 140 -5.71 -7.66 15.76
N SER A 141 -4.67 -6.94 15.32
CA SER A 141 -4.52 -6.50 13.94
C SER A 141 -4.53 -7.66 12.94
N LYS A 142 -5.20 -7.48 11.80
CA LYS A 142 -5.16 -8.42 10.68
C LYS A 142 -3.77 -8.51 10.04
N TYR A 143 -2.94 -7.49 10.23
CA TYR A 143 -1.62 -7.36 9.61
C TYR A 143 -0.53 -8.17 10.34
N LEU A 144 -0.85 -8.80 11.48
CA LEU A 144 0.09 -9.70 12.17
C LEU A 144 0.56 -10.83 11.24
N PRO A 145 1.87 -11.16 11.22
CA PRO A 145 2.42 -12.16 10.30
C PRO A 145 1.68 -13.51 10.30
N HIS A 146 1.26 -14.00 11.48
CA HIS A 146 0.55 -15.29 11.60
C HIS A 146 -0.90 -15.26 11.09
N ARG A 147 -1.47 -14.07 10.86
CA ARG A 147 -2.85 -13.87 10.37
C ARG A 147 -2.91 -13.53 8.87
N CYS A 148 -1.78 -13.21 8.27
CA CYS A 148 -1.70 -12.90 6.84
C CYS A 148 -2.18 -14.10 6.00
N LYS A 149 -2.87 -13.82 4.89
CA LYS A 149 -3.30 -14.86 3.93
C LYS A 149 -2.17 -15.19 2.96
N LYS A 150 -2.16 -16.42 2.43
CA LYS A 150 -1.19 -16.80 1.40
C LYS A 150 -1.27 -15.92 0.15
N ASN A 151 -2.49 -15.68 -0.35
CA ASN A 151 -2.74 -14.76 -1.46
C ASN A 151 -2.70 -13.29 -0.99
N SER A 152 -1.54 -12.84 -0.55
CA SER A 152 -1.29 -11.45 -0.19
C SER A 152 0.20 -11.13 -0.31
N ILE A 153 0.51 -9.85 -0.21
CA ILE A 153 1.86 -9.29 -0.20
C ILE A 153 2.09 -8.64 1.16
N VAL A 154 3.18 -8.99 1.85
CA VAL A 154 3.56 -8.37 3.12
C VAL A 154 4.67 -7.36 2.87
N TYR A 155 4.55 -6.19 3.49
CA TYR A 155 5.53 -5.12 3.49
C TYR A 155 5.99 -4.82 4.91
N THR A 156 7.25 -4.41 5.10
CA THR A 156 7.65 -3.69 6.33
C THR A 156 6.81 -2.41 6.46
N GLY A 157 7.07 -1.49 5.54
CA GLY A 157 6.33 -0.27 5.25
C GLY A 157 6.26 -0.06 3.73
N THR A 158 5.42 0.89 3.31
CA THR A 158 5.40 1.38 1.92
C THR A 158 6.17 2.69 1.80
N HIS A 159 6.24 3.28 0.62
CA HIS A 159 6.84 4.62 0.47
C HIS A 159 6.10 5.74 1.23
N ASP A 160 4.84 5.53 1.62
CA ASP A 160 4.05 6.46 2.43
C ASP A 160 4.29 6.30 3.94
N ASN A 161 4.90 5.18 4.32
CA ASN A 161 5.32 4.89 5.67
C ASN A 161 6.66 5.55 5.98
N ASP A 162 6.95 5.68 7.27
CA ASP A 162 8.31 5.93 7.71
C ASP A 162 9.17 4.67 7.46
N THR A 163 10.47 4.78 7.69
CA THR A 163 11.34 3.63 7.90
C THR A 163 10.94 2.88 9.17
N VAL A 164 11.25 1.58 9.28
CA VAL A 164 10.97 0.80 10.50
C VAL A 164 11.62 1.43 11.74
N VAL A 165 12.87 1.90 11.60
CA VAL A 165 13.58 2.59 12.69
C VAL A 165 12.86 3.90 13.00
N GLY A 166 12.54 4.72 12.00
CA GLY A 166 11.77 5.95 12.20
C GLY A 166 10.45 5.71 12.93
N TRP A 167 9.68 4.69 12.52
CA TRP A 167 8.40 4.31 13.16
C TRP A 167 8.58 3.88 14.62
N LEU A 168 9.61 3.09 14.95
CA LEU A 168 9.90 2.65 16.32
C LEU A 168 10.35 3.79 17.24
N HIS A 169 10.89 4.88 16.68
CA HIS A 169 11.37 6.03 17.44
C HIS A 169 10.45 7.26 17.28
N ASP A 170 9.30 7.12 16.63
CA ASP A 170 8.29 8.16 16.51
C ASP A 170 7.50 8.30 17.83
N ASP A 171 7.40 9.54 18.32
CA ASP A 171 6.66 9.90 19.54
C ASP A 171 5.14 9.89 19.31
N GLU A 172 4.69 10.01 18.07
CA GLU A 172 3.27 9.95 17.71
C GLU A 172 2.74 8.51 17.63
N VAL A 173 3.64 7.52 17.54
CA VAL A 173 3.27 6.09 17.61
C VAL A 173 3.12 5.68 19.08
N PRO A 174 1.97 5.12 19.50
CA PRO A 174 1.76 4.71 20.88
C PRO A 174 2.85 3.74 21.38
N GLU A 175 3.44 4.01 22.55
CA GLU A 175 4.49 3.16 23.11
C GLU A 175 4.02 1.71 23.36
N GLU A 176 2.73 1.53 23.65
CA GLU A 176 2.11 0.21 23.84
C GLU A 176 2.13 -0.62 22.54
N ASP A 177 1.96 0.03 21.39
CA ASP A 177 2.02 -0.60 20.05
C ASP A 177 3.48 -0.98 19.72
N LYS A 178 4.43 -0.08 20.01
CA LYS A 178 5.87 -0.36 19.86
C LYS A 178 6.35 -1.49 20.77
N GLN A 179 5.83 -1.58 21.99
CA GLN A 179 6.14 -2.67 22.90
C GLN A 179 5.62 -4.01 22.39
N VAL A 180 4.41 -4.06 21.83
CA VAL A 180 3.88 -5.26 21.16
C VAL A 180 4.77 -5.66 19.99
N ALA A 181 5.27 -4.70 19.19
CA ALA A 181 6.21 -5.00 18.11
C ALA A 181 7.51 -5.66 18.64
N ARG A 182 8.11 -5.07 19.69
CA ARG A 182 9.34 -5.60 20.31
C ARG A 182 9.15 -7.02 20.84
N GLU A 183 8.05 -7.28 21.55
CA GLU A 183 7.74 -8.59 22.12
C GLU A 183 7.38 -9.63 21.06
N TYR A 184 6.51 -9.27 20.12
CA TYR A 184 6.04 -10.19 19.09
C TYR A 184 7.16 -10.61 18.14
N LEU A 185 7.99 -9.64 17.73
CA LEU A 185 9.12 -9.92 16.84
C LEU A 185 10.31 -10.50 17.61
N GLY A 186 10.41 -10.28 18.92
CA GLY A 186 11.57 -10.68 19.70
C GLY A 186 12.80 -9.86 19.33
N ILE A 187 12.63 -8.54 19.24
CA ILE A 187 13.70 -7.61 18.84
C ILE A 187 14.86 -7.70 19.84
N SER A 188 16.07 -7.91 19.34
CA SER A 188 17.29 -7.95 20.13
C SER A 188 18.30 -6.93 19.62
N GLU A 189 19.20 -6.49 20.51
CA GLU A 189 20.31 -5.59 20.14
C GLU A 189 21.26 -6.23 19.13
N GLU A 190 21.44 -7.56 19.19
CA GLU A 190 22.31 -8.31 18.28
C GLU A 190 21.76 -8.35 16.83
N GLU A 191 20.45 -8.54 16.67
CA GLU A 191 19.83 -8.56 15.33
C GLU A 191 19.55 -7.15 14.80
N GLY A 192 19.16 -6.22 15.68
CA GLY A 192 18.72 -4.89 15.31
C GLY A 192 17.24 -4.83 14.93
N GLU A 193 16.65 -3.66 15.17
CA GLU A 193 15.22 -3.41 15.03
C GLU A 193 14.68 -3.65 13.62
N HIS A 194 15.36 -3.13 12.60
CA HIS A 194 14.95 -3.23 11.20
C HIS A 194 14.99 -4.66 10.66
N LEU A 195 16.02 -5.44 11.03
CA LEU A 195 16.15 -6.83 10.61
C LEU A 195 15.11 -7.73 11.29
N ALA A 196 14.74 -7.46 12.55
CA ALA A 196 13.68 -8.18 13.23
C ALA A 196 12.31 -8.01 12.53
N PHE A 197 12.01 -6.81 12.01
CA PHE A 197 10.82 -6.58 11.17
C PHE A 197 10.88 -7.36 9.87
N ILE A 198 12.02 -7.32 9.17
CA ILE A 198 12.24 -8.08 7.95
C ILE A 198 12.08 -9.58 8.19
N ARG A 199 12.64 -10.09 9.29
CA ARG A 199 12.48 -11.48 9.74
C ARG A 199 11.01 -11.83 9.95
N GLY A 200 10.28 -10.99 10.69
CA GLY A 200 8.86 -11.19 10.97
C GLY A 200 8.01 -11.24 9.70
N GLY A 201 8.27 -10.36 8.74
CA GLY A 201 7.59 -10.33 7.45
C GLY A 201 7.92 -11.52 6.56
N MET A 202 9.20 -11.88 6.46
CA MET A 202 9.63 -13.05 5.70
C MET A 202 9.04 -14.35 6.27
N GLY A 203 8.83 -14.43 7.59
CA GLY A 203 8.18 -15.56 8.26
C GLY A 203 6.67 -15.69 8.05
N SER A 204 6.03 -14.71 7.40
CA SER A 204 4.59 -14.76 7.09
C SER A 204 4.28 -15.82 6.01
N PRO A 205 3.02 -16.31 5.93
CA PRO A 205 2.60 -17.24 4.86
C PRO A 205 2.37 -16.54 3.51
N ALA A 206 2.56 -15.22 3.41
CA ALA A 206 2.31 -14.44 2.20
C ALA A 206 3.19 -14.90 1.04
N ASN A 207 2.61 -14.95 -0.17
CA ASN A 207 3.29 -15.34 -1.40
C ASN A 207 4.51 -14.47 -1.69
N LEU A 208 4.44 -13.18 -1.35
CA LEU A 208 5.53 -12.22 -1.56
C LEU A 208 5.73 -11.38 -0.30
N PHE A 209 6.99 -11.13 0.02
CA PHE A 209 7.42 -10.17 1.03
C PHE A 209 8.29 -9.11 0.37
N ILE A 210 8.05 -7.84 0.68
CA ILE A 210 8.79 -6.69 0.17
C ILE A 210 9.25 -5.85 1.37
N ALA A 211 10.52 -5.46 1.37
CA ALA A 211 11.04 -4.48 2.33
C ALA A 211 11.62 -3.29 1.59
N GLN A 212 11.52 -2.11 2.18
CA GLN A 212 12.12 -0.90 1.62
C GLN A 212 13.64 -1.00 1.69
N MET A 213 14.34 -0.35 0.76
CA MET A 213 15.80 -0.32 0.79
C MET A 213 16.33 0.47 2.00
N GLN A 214 15.53 1.40 2.54
CA GLN A 214 15.81 2.07 3.79
C GLN A 214 15.85 1.10 4.98
N ASP A 215 14.89 0.17 5.05
CA ASP A 215 14.82 -0.82 6.13
C ASP A 215 15.95 -1.85 6.02
N TRP A 216 16.33 -2.25 4.80
CA TRP A 216 17.49 -3.11 4.61
C TRP A 216 18.79 -2.47 5.12
N GLN A 217 18.89 -1.15 5.08
CA GLN A 217 20.04 -0.37 5.56
C GLN A 217 19.89 0.11 7.01
N GLY A 218 18.75 -0.13 7.67
CA GLY A 218 18.49 0.35 9.03
C GLY A 218 18.47 1.88 9.16
N LEU A 219 18.02 2.60 8.13
CA LEU A 219 17.99 4.06 8.13
C LEU A 219 16.82 4.61 8.97
N ASP A 220 16.99 5.84 9.46
CA ASP A 220 16.01 6.55 10.29
C ASP A 220 15.00 7.40 9.47
N THR A 221 14.14 8.14 10.17
CA THR A 221 13.09 8.99 9.60
C THR A 221 13.57 10.05 8.60
N SER A 222 14.84 10.47 8.65
CA SER A 222 15.40 11.38 7.64
C SER A 222 15.41 10.79 6.23
N CYS A 223 15.25 9.46 6.12
CA CYS A 223 15.20 8.71 4.87
C CYS A 223 13.78 8.32 4.42
N ARG A 224 12.74 8.84 5.09
CA ARG A 224 11.34 8.64 4.69
C ARG A 224 11.11 9.18 3.28
N MET A 225 10.44 8.39 2.44
CA MET A 225 10.23 8.73 1.03
C MET A 225 9.11 9.75 0.85
N ASN A 226 7.96 9.52 1.49
CA ASN A 226 6.79 10.39 1.40
C ASN A 226 6.10 10.50 2.77
N VAL A 227 5.64 11.71 3.08
CA VAL A 227 4.72 11.99 4.18
C VAL A 227 3.37 12.35 3.57
N PRO A 228 2.36 11.45 3.64
CA PRO A 228 1.02 11.73 3.13
C PRO A 228 0.44 13.04 3.67
N GLY A 229 -0.23 13.80 2.80
CA GLY A 229 -0.79 15.12 3.13
C GLY A 229 0.21 16.28 3.15
N VAL A 230 1.52 16.02 3.04
CA VAL A 230 2.54 17.07 2.92
C VAL A 230 2.85 17.33 1.45
N ALA A 231 2.80 18.60 1.02
CA ALA A 231 2.93 18.94 -0.41
C ALA A 231 4.37 18.99 -0.93
N LEU A 232 5.36 19.27 -0.07
CA LEU A 232 6.74 19.55 -0.46
C LEU A 232 7.74 18.73 0.36
N GLY A 233 8.92 18.47 -0.20
CA GLY A 233 10.01 17.75 0.49
C GLY A 233 10.02 16.23 0.29
N ASN A 234 8.92 15.66 -0.20
CA ASN A 234 8.78 14.24 -0.51
C ASN A 234 9.51 13.84 -1.80
N TRP A 235 9.74 12.53 -1.97
CA TRP A 235 10.33 11.91 -3.17
C TRP A 235 11.78 12.33 -3.45
N THR A 236 12.49 12.73 -2.39
CA THR A 236 13.86 13.26 -2.49
C THR A 236 14.92 12.29 -2.01
N TRP A 237 14.56 11.26 -1.22
CA TRP A 237 15.52 10.27 -0.74
C TRP A 237 16.19 9.54 -1.91
N ARG A 238 17.51 9.36 -1.79
CA ARG A 238 18.33 8.60 -2.73
C ARG A 238 19.29 7.74 -1.93
N MET A 239 19.46 6.50 -2.36
CA MET A 239 20.48 5.63 -1.80
C MET A 239 21.87 6.21 -2.08
N GLU A 240 22.71 6.25 -1.05
CA GLU A 240 24.07 6.75 -1.15
C GLU A 240 24.94 5.82 -2.03
N PRO A 241 25.90 6.38 -2.81
CA PRO A 241 26.81 5.57 -3.60
C PRO A 241 27.59 4.57 -2.73
N GLY A 242 27.52 3.29 -3.08
CA GLY A 242 28.22 2.21 -2.37
C GLY A 242 27.42 1.54 -1.25
N SER A 243 26.22 2.01 -0.91
CA SER A 243 25.38 1.34 0.09
C SER A 243 24.86 -0.03 -0.37
N ALA A 244 24.59 -0.19 -1.66
CA ALA A 244 24.29 -1.50 -2.26
C ALA A 244 25.59 -2.28 -2.49
N ASN A 245 26.13 -2.85 -1.41
CA ASN A 245 27.40 -3.58 -1.40
C ASN A 245 27.20 -5.10 -1.23
N GLU A 246 28.30 -5.84 -1.35
CA GLU A 246 28.31 -7.31 -1.23
C GLU A 246 27.85 -7.80 0.15
N GLU A 247 28.17 -7.09 1.22
CA GLU A 247 27.76 -7.45 2.58
C GLU A 247 26.23 -7.41 2.72
N LEU A 248 25.60 -6.33 2.22
CA LEU A 248 24.15 -6.22 2.18
C LEU A 248 23.52 -7.31 1.31
N ALA A 249 24.12 -7.60 0.15
CA ALA A 249 23.62 -8.66 -0.73
C ALA A 249 23.68 -10.05 -0.07
N VAL A 250 24.76 -10.37 0.64
CA VAL A 250 24.92 -11.62 1.40
C VAL A 250 23.89 -11.69 2.53
N LEU A 251 23.69 -10.61 3.27
CA LEU A 251 22.68 -10.51 4.33
C LEU A 251 21.27 -10.75 3.79
N MET A 252 20.88 -10.03 2.74
CA MET A 252 19.58 -10.17 2.07
C MET A 252 19.36 -11.61 1.60
N ARG A 253 20.39 -12.21 0.99
CA ARG A 253 20.34 -13.58 0.49
C ARG A 253 20.17 -14.59 1.63
N GLU A 254 20.85 -14.38 2.76
CA GLU A 254 20.79 -15.28 3.91
C GLU A 254 19.40 -15.27 4.57
N TYR A 255 18.83 -14.08 4.79
CA TYR A 255 17.44 -13.95 5.27
C TYR A 255 16.47 -14.63 4.30
N THR A 256 16.61 -14.35 3.00
CA THR A 256 15.80 -14.98 1.95
C THR A 256 15.93 -16.52 1.97
N ARG A 257 17.13 -17.06 2.24
CA ARG A 257 17.39 -18.50 2.35
C ARG A 257 16.70 -19.12 3.57
N ILE A 258 16.88 -18.51 4.75
CA ILE A 258 16.36 -19.01 6.03
C ILE A 258 14.84 -19.18 5.96
N PHE A 259 14.14 -18.24 5.31
CA PHE A 259 12.69 -18.24 5.17
C PHE A 259 12.17 -18.97 3.94
N GLY A 260 13.04 -19.68 3.20
CA GLY A 260 12.62 -20.48 2.04
C GLY A 260 12.07 -19.63 0.88
N ARG A 261 12.58 -18.42 0.70
CA ARG A 261 12.15 -17.46 -0.33
C ARG A 261 13.17 -17.28 -1.46
N LEU A 262 14.23 -18.10 -1.49
CA LEU A 262 15.13 -18.12 -2.64
C LEU A 262 14.40 -18.72 -3.84
N ALA A 263 14.66 -18.17 -5.03
CA ALA A 263 14.24 -18.81 -6.27
C ALA A 263 14.81 -20.24 -6.31
N ASN A 264 13.93 -21.21 -6.63
CA ASN A 264 14.33 -22.59 -6.91
C ASN A 264 15.10 -22.69 -8.22
#